data_AF-A0A3B9FSA5-F1
#
_entry.id   AF-A0A3B9FSA5-F1
#
_cell.length_a   1.000
_cell.length_b   1.000
_cell.length_c   1.000
_cell.angle_alpha   90.00
_cell.angle_beta   90.00
_cell.angle_gamma   90.00
#
_symmetry.space_group_name_H-M   'P 1'
#
loop_
_entity.id
_entity.type
_entity.pdbx_description
1 polymer ?
#
loop_
_entity_poly.entity_id
_entity_poly.type
_entity_poly.pdbx_seq_one_letter_code
_entity_poly.pdbx_strand_id
1 'polypeptide(L)'
;MKAIVLSVAVLVCAVGYTQPVITADVLPEVAESFSLTPFDATGFDPGDTGAGVTWNFSDLDASGSVETTVAHDASTIGGHEDFPEANVAWTNDGLTFTFFKSNSSVPENWGSVVND
;
A
#
# COMPACT_ATOMS: atom_id res chain seq x y z
N MET A 1 23.25 -48.09 -9.61
CA MET A 1 23.66 -46.69 -9.87
C MET A 1 22.85 -45.80 -8.95
N LYS A 2 23.50 -45.00 -8.09
CA LYS A 2 22.81 -44.10 -7.14
C LYS A 2 22.71 -42.73 -7.81
N ALA A 3 21.49 -42.26 -8.08
CA ALA A 3 21.26 -40.92 -8.58
C ALA A 3 21.32 -39.94 -7.39
N ILE A 4 22.26 -38.99 -7.44
CA ILE A 4 22.31 -37.86 -6.51
C ILE A 4 21.56 -36.72 -7.19
N VAL A 5 20.40 -36.36 -6.67
CA VAL A 5 19.61 -35.21 -7.14
C VAL A 5 20.17 -33.97 -6.46
N LEU A 6 20.76 -33.07 -7.24
CA LEU A 6 21.20 -31.75 -6.81
C LEU A 6 19.97 -30.83 -6.78
N SER A 7 19.38 -30.63 -5.61
CA SER A 7 18.34 -29.61 -5.42
C SER A 7 18.99 -28.24 -5.40
N VAL A 8 18.98 -27.56 -6.55
CA VAL A 8 19.26 -26.13 -6.65
C VAL A 8 18.11 -25.40 -5.96
N ALA A 9 18.34 -24.95 -4.73
CA ALA A 9 17.45 -23.98 -4.09
C ALA A 9 17.56 -22.69 -4.93
N VAL A 10 16.57 -22.46 -5.78
CA VAL A 10 16.39 -21.21 -6.50
C VAL A 10 16.18 -20.14 -5.43
N LEU A 11 17.22 -19.38 -5.14
CA LEU A 11 17.09 -18.09 -4.47
C LEU A 11 16.33 -17.19 -5.45
N VAL A 12 15.00 -17.22 -5.35
CA VAL A 12 14.17 -16.17 -5.94
C VAL A 12 14.53 -14.93 -5.14
N CYS A 13 15.49 -14.16 -5.65
CA CYS A 13 15.59 -12.75 -5.32
C CYS A 13 14.28 -12.15 -5.79
N ALA A 14 13.27 -12.16 -4.92
CA ALA A 14 12.17 -11.24 -5.02
C ALA A 14 12.83 -9.87 -5.06
N VAL A 15 12.81 -9.23 -6.23
CA VAL A 15 13.04 -7.80 -6.36
C VAL A 15 11.93 -7.12 -5.57
N GLY A 16 12.11 -7.06 -4.25
CA GLY A 16 11.33 -6.23 -3.38
C GLY A 16 11.67 -4.81 -3.76
N TYR A 17 10.87 -4.21 -4.63
CA TYR A 17 10.82 -2.77 -4.74
C TYR A 17 10.54 -2.28 -3.32
N THR A 18 11.54 -1.66 -2.70
CA THR A 18 11.34 -0.97 -1.43
C THR A 18 10.19 0.00 -1.66
N GLN A 19 9.07 -0.19 -0.95
CA GLN A 19 7.93 0.73 -1.05
C GLN A 19 8.45 2.14 -0.79
N PRO A 20 8.14 3.12 -1.66
CA PRO A 20 8.45 4.51 -1.35
C PRO A 20 7.77 4.87 -0.03
N VAL A 21 8.54 5.39 0.92
CA VAL A 21 7.98 5.87 2.19
C VAL A 21 7.41 7.27 1.91
N ILE A 22 6.09 7.36 1.84
CA ILE A 22 5.39 8.64 1.78
C ILE A 22 5.11 9.07 3.21
N THR A 23 5.76 10.16 3.64
CA THR A 23 5.52 10.76 4.96
C THR A 23 4.37 11.76 4.88
N ALA A 24 3.48 11.77 5.86
CA ALA A 24 2.46 12.79 6.03
C ALA A 24 2.57 13.45 7.40
N ASP A 25 2.30 14.76 7.47
CA ASP A 25 2.28 15.51 8.74
C ASP A 25 1.05 15.17 9.59
N VAL A 26 -0.03 14.72 8.94
CA VAL A 26 -1.29 14.33 9.58
C VAL A 26 -1.78 13.05 8.90
N LEU A 27 -2.14 12.06 9.71
CA LEU A 27 -2.78 10.84 9.25
C LEU A 27 -4.22 10.81 9.77
N PRO A 28 -5.18 10.28 8.99
CA PRO A 28 -6.56 10.13 9.45
C PRO A 28 -6.63 9.25 10.70
N GLU A 29 -7.40 9.68 11.70
CA GLU A 29 -7.74 8.85 12.85
C GLU A 29 -8.85 7.85 12.50
N VAL A 30 -8.96 6.78 13.29
CA VAL A 30 -10.05 5.81 13.14
C VAL A 30 -11.40 6.53 13.28
N ALA A 31 -12.35 6.16 12.41
CA ALA A 31 -13.68 6.76 12.25
C ALA A 31 -13.70 8.16 11.62
N GLU A 32 -12.56 8.72 11.20
CA GLU A 32 -12.54 9.92 10.38
C GLU A 32 -12.88 9.63 8.92
N SER A 33 -13.41 10.65 8.25
CA SER A 33 -13.61 10.66 6.80
C SER A 33 -12.74 11.75 6.18
N PHE A 34 -12.08 11.42 5.07
CA PHE A 34 -11.16 12.32 4.38
C PHE A 34 -11.30 12.17 2.87
N SER A 35 -10.82 13.16 2.13
CA SER A 35 -10.85 13.14 0.67
C SER A 35 -9.49 12.71 0.12
N LEU A 36 -9.49 11.73 -0.77
CA LEU A 36 -8.35 11.37 -1.59
C LEU A 36 -8.56 11.87 -3.01
N THR A 37 -7.54 12.53 -3.55
CA THR A 37 -7.51 12.94 -4.96
C THR A 37 -6.44 12.12 -5.66
N PRO A 38 -6.80 11.07 -6.41
CA PRO A 38 -5.83 10.28 -7.15
C PRO A 38 -5.22 11.11 -8.29
N PHE A 39 -3.92 10.93 -8.48
CA PHE A 39 -3.17 11.50 -9.61
C PHE A 39 -3.05 10.48 -10.74
N ASP A 40 -3.16 10.94 -11.98
CA ASP A 40 -2.99 10.08 -13.15
C ASP A 40 -1.50 9.85 -13.39
N ALA A 41 -1.04 8.63 -13.09
CA ALA A 41 0.33 8.21 -13.33
C ALA A 41 0.51 7.51 -14.69
N THR A 42 -0.47 7.61 -15.61
CA THR A 42 -0.37 7.01 -16.94
C THR A 42 0.79 7.64 -17.71
N GLY A 43 1.79 6.82 -18.07
CA GLY A 43 2.99 7.30 -18.76
C GLY A 43 4.01 7.98 -17.85
N PHE A 44 3.81 7.96 -16.53
CA PHE A 44 4.82 8.38 -15.57
C PHE A 44 6.02 7.42 -15.62
N ASP A 45 7.21 7.96 -15.89
CA ASP A 45 8.46 7.21 -15.79
C ASP A 45 9.17 7.64 -14.49
N PRO A 46 9.22 6.75 -13.46
CA PRO A 46 9.96 7.03 -12.24
C PRO A 46 11.48 7.15 -12.46
N GLY A 47 11.99 6.74 -13.62
CA GLY A 47 13.41 6.67 -13.92
C GLY A 47 14.09 5.52 -13.18
N ASP A 48 15.29 5.77 -12.65
CA ASP A 48 16.03 4.78 -11.88
C ASP A 48 15.25 4.30 -10.63
N THR A 49 15.59 3.12 -10.14
CA THR A 49 15.00 2.55 -8.92
C THR A 49 16.09 2.19 -7.91
N GLY A 50 15.75 2.24 -6.62
CA GLY A 50 16.66 1.87 -5.53
C GLY A 50 16.68 2.89 -4.40
N ALA A 51 17.42 2.56 -3.34
CA ALA A 51 17.54 3.41 -2.17
C ALA A 51 18.18 4.76 -2.53
N GLY A 52 17.53 5.85 -2.09
CA GLY A 52 18.02 7.22 -2.33
C GLY A 52 17.65 7.79 -3.70
N VAL A 53 16.84 7.11 -4.51
CA VAL A 53 16.27 7.70 -5.72
C VAL A 53 15.05 8.55 -5.38
N THR A 54 15.01 9.77 -5.91
CA THR A 54 13.88 10.69 -5.77
C THR A 54 13.04 10.67 -7.04
N TRP A 55 11.75 10.35 -6.92
CA TRP A 55 10.80 10.49 -8.01
C TRP A 55 10.23 11.91 -8.05
N ASN A 56 10.20 12.51 -9.24
CA ASN A 56 9.62 13.83 -9.43
C ASN A 56 8.19 13.72 -9.94
N PHE A 57 7.21 14.08 -9.11
CA PHE A 57 5.79 14.04 -9.47
C PHE A 57 5.25 15.36 -10.02
N SER A 58 6.11 16.34 -10.37
CA SER A 58 5.68 17.69 -10.81
C SER A 58 4.78 17.70 -12.03
N ASP A 59 4.86 16.67 -12.86
CA ASP A 59 4.19 16.58 -14.15
C ASP A 59 2.93 15.70 -14.07
N LEU A 60 2.59 15.20 -12.87
CA LEU A 60 1.35 14.45 -12.67
C LEU A 60 0.18 15.40 -12.50
N ASP A 61 -0.85 15.17 -13.30
CA ASP A 61 -2.14 15.84 -13.15
C ASP A 61 -3.05 15.03 -12.21
N ALA A 62 -3.82 15.75 -11.39
CA ALA A 62 -4.91 15.14 -10.64
C ALA A 62 -5.91 14.54 -11.64
N SER A 63 -6.40 13.34 -11.38
CA SER A 63 -7.37 12.65 -12.26
C SER A 63 -8.73 13.36 -12.36
N GLY A 64 -8.97 14.39 -11.54
CA GLY A 64 -10.23 15.11 -11.43
C GLY A 64 -11.28 14.42 -10.57
N SER A 65 -11.00 13.20 -10.08
CA SER A 65 -11.87 12.48 -9.15
C SER A 65 -11.50 12.83 -7.70
N VAL A 66 -12.52 12.92 -6.83
CA VAL A 66 -12.33 13.04 -5.39
C VAL A 66 -13.09 11.91 -4.74
N GLU A 67 -12.38 11.08 -3.99
CA GLU A 67 -12.93 9.92 -3.31
C GLU A 67 -13.06 10.22 -1.82
N THR A 68 -14.26 10.09 -1.29
CA THR A 68 -14.48 10.12 0.16
C THR A 68 -14.08 8.77 0.72
N THR A 69 -13.07 8.78 1.59
CA THR A 69 -12.53 7.59 2.24
C THR A 69 -12.81 7.65 3.73
N VAL A 70 -13.12 6.50 4.32
CA VAL A 70 -13.33 6.35 5.76
C VAL A 70 -12.22 5.47 6.34
N ALA A 71 -11.65 5.89 7.48
CA ALA A 71 -10.71 5.09 8.24
C ALA A 71 -11.45 4.23 9.27
N HIS A 72 -11.09 2.95 9.35
CA HIS A 72 -11.66 1.96 10.25
C HIS A 72 -10.58 1.36 11.12
N ASP A 73 -10.95 0.88 12.31
CA ASP A 73 -10.10 -0.01 13.09
C ASP A 73 -9.92 -1.31 12.30
N ALA A 74 -8.67 -1.64 11.93
CA ALA A 74 -8.36 -2.82 11.13
C ALA A 74 -8.92 -4.11 11.76
N SER A 75 -8.91 -4.23 13.09
CA SER A 75 -9.36 -5.43 13.80
C SER A 75 -10.86 -5.69 13.68
N THR A 76 -11.64 -4.70 13.24
CA THR A 76 -13.09 -4.81 13.06
C THR A 76 -13.49 -5.28 11.66
N ILE A 77 -12.54 -5.36 10.72
CA ILE A 77 -12.79 -5.67 9.32
C ILE A 77 -12.58 -7.17 9.05
N GLY A 78 -13.45 -7.75 8.22
CA GLY A 78 -13.28 -9.12 7.72
C GLY A 78 -11.96 -9.27 6.96
N GLY A 79 -11.23 -10.36 7.21
CA GLY A 79 -9.92 -10.61 6.58
C GLY A 79 -8.71 -9.95 7.27
N HIS A 80 -8.89 -9.24 8.40
CA HIS A 80 -7.77 -8.63 9.12
C HIS A 80 -6.71 -9.64 9.62
N GLU A 81 -7.09 -10.90 9.80
CA GLU A 81 -6.20 -11.99 10.23
C GLU A 81 -5.02 -12.21 9.27
N ASP A 82 -5.19 -11.86 7.99
CA ASP A 82 -4.12 -11.92 6.97
C ASP A 82 -3.12 -10.75 7.09
N PHE A 83 -3.48 -9.70 7.85
CA PHE A 83 -2.68 -8.49 8.06
C PHE A 83 -2.56 -8.15 9.56
N PRO A 84 -1.98 -9.04 10.39
CA PRO A 84 -2.01 -8.93 11.85
C PRO A 84 -1.27 -7.70 12.42
N GLU A 85 -0.43 -7.05 11.62
CA GLU A 85 0.27 -5.82 12.01
C GLU A 85 -0.45 -4.53 11.60
N ALA A 86 -1.51 -4.62 10.81
CA ALA A 86 -2.30 -3.47 10.41
C ALA A 86 -3.12 -2.95 11.60
N ASN A 87 -3.19 -1.63 11.75
CA ASN A 87 -3.97 -0.97 12.80
C ASN A 87 -5.08 -0.06 12.26
N VAL A 88 -5.08 0.21 10.95
CA VAL A 88 -6.14 0.97 10.28
C VAL A 88 -6.47 0.34 8.93
N ALA A 89 -7.73 0.40 8.53
CA ALA A 89 -8.20 0.01 7.20
C ALA A 89 -8.95 1.16 6.54
N TRP A 90 -8.72 1.42 5.26
CA TRP A 90 -9.39 2.49 4.51
C TRP A 90 -10.34 1.90 3.46
N THR A 91 -11.50 2.52 3.31
CA THR A 91 -12.50 2.17 2.28
C THR A 91 -13.17 3.42 1.71
N ASN A 92 -13.53 3.37 0.43
CA ASN A 92 -14.28 4.41 -0.30
C ASN A 92 -15.64 3.92 -0.80
N ASP A 93 -15.86 2.59 -0.84
CA ASP A 93 -17.06 1.93 -1.36
C ASP A 93 -17.82 1.11 -0.29
N GLY A 94 -17.20 0.90 0.89
CA GLY A 94 -17.71 0.07 1.98
C GLY A 94 -17.56 -1.44 1.75
N LEU A 95 -16.90 -1.86 0.67
CA LEU A 95 -16.72 -3.26 0.26
C LEU A 95 -15.24 -3.62 0.23
N THR A 96 -14.42 -2.77 -0.37
CA THR A 96 -12.97 -2.95 -0.49
C THR A 96 -12.27 -2.22 0.64
N PHE A 97 -11.45 -2.96 1.39
CA PHE A 97 -10.69 -2.45 2.52
C PHE A 97 -9.21 -2.61 2.26
N THR A 98 -8.47 -1.51 2.27
CA THR A 98 -7.00 -1.51 2.20
C THR A 98 -6.43 -1.37 3.61
N PHE A 99 -5.56 -2.30 4.01
CA PHE A 99 -4.99 -2.39 5.35
C PHE A 99 -3.65 -1.68 5.42
N PHE A 100 -3.48 -0.87 6.48
CA PHE A 100 -2.25 -0.14 6.74
C PHE A 100 -1.75 -0.35 8.17
N LYS A 101 -0.42 -0.33 8.31
CA LYS A 101 0.23 -0.08 9.59
C LYS A 101 0.62 1.39 9.62
N SER A 102 -0.15 2.17 10.36
CA SER A 102 0.04 3.60 10.53
C SER A 102 0.77 3.85 11.85
N ASN A 103 2.04 4.23 11.78
CA ASN A 103 2.70 4.95 12.87
C ASN A 103 2.62 6.45 12.53
N SER A 104 2.60 7.34 13.52
CA SER A 104 2.24 8.78 13.48
C SER A 104 2.62 9.66 12.27
N SER A 105 3.46 9.20 11.34
CA SER A 105 3.91 9.92 10.15
C SER A 105 3.95 9.09 8.86
N VAL A 106 3.73 7.77 8.91
CA VAL A 106 3.84 6.88 7.74
C VAL A 106 2.70 5.84 7.75
N PRO A 107 1.83 5.81 6.73
CA PRO A 107 0.96 4.68 6.45
C PRO A 107 1.72 3.66 5.59
N GLU A 108 2.05 2.50 6.15
CA GLU A 108 2.62 1.38 5.39
C GLU A 108 1.47 0.53 4.82
N ASN A 109 1.45 0.26 3.52
CA ASN A 109 0.40 -0.56 2.90
C ASN A 109 0.73 -2.06 3.02
N TRP A 110 -0.20 -2.84 3.57
CA TRP A 110 -0.06 -4.28 3.79
C TRP A 110 -0.89 -5.14 2.84
N GLY A 111 -1.84 -4.56 2.11
CA GLY A 111 -2.70 -5.27 1.16
C GLY A 111 -4.17 -4.83 1.22
N SER A 112 -5.03 -5.53 0.50
CA SER A 112 -6.47 -5.26 0.49
C SER A 112 -7.32 -6.53 0.43
N VAL A 113 -8.56 -6.41 0.91
CA VAL A 113 -9.60 -7.46 0.89
C VAL A 113 -10.90 -6.85 0.38
N VAL A 114 -11.69 -7.67 -0.31
CA VAL A 114 -13.07 -7.35 -0.68
C VAL A 114 -14.01 -8.15 0.22
N ASN A 115 -14.90 -7.46 0.93
CA ASN A 115 -15.94 -8.05 1.76
C ASN A 115 -17.28 -7.92 1.02
N ASP A 116 -17.87 -9.06 0.66
CA ASP A 116 -19.20 -9.19 0.03
C ASP A 116 -20.34 -9.24 1.08
#